data_AF-A0A1E7H8N2-F1
#
_entry.id   AF-A0A1E7H8N2-F1
#
_cell.length_a   1.000
_cell.length_b   1.000
_cell.length_c   1.000
_cell.angle_alpha   90.00
_cell.angle_beta   90.00
_cell.angle_gamma   90.00
#
_symmetry.space_group_name_H-M   'P 1'
#
loop_
_entity.id
_entity.type
_entity.pdbx_description
1 polymer ?
#
loop_
_entity_poly.entity_id
_entity_poly.type
_entity_poly.pdbx_seq_one_letter_code
_entity_poly.pdbx_strand_id
1 'polypeptide(L)'
;MKEHLKAWKDPTIFPFREIRGCGHMEVMLTIVDQLMEEQDAVEHSVNIETFGGRRTFGYARQLEETRKLFASMGITVQTSLLSCTVDELKRAPAAELNIVGRGLRWAEQMKKKFGTKHLLRRRFFYSGLDGTDRFLMEMASKLGMDGEVEEVILREKNHALEELERYGKIFANHDFALFMQGFFFTPHSVQAYPVDYNIPLKYLCLDTRRLKEHNVSDKTIEGILKQTDELLDEWDLDVELVLNPTLSELSEVAKKVDYVLGGRNTALLYEQAGIRVLDTSIGTYSSPFGFGGKVEFAMNLLREMRRDHNKRNTIVSRLNYDETYYPMLADSTSLAAREMWSGMWSMRGGGDGDDGDGGYGGEGVGRRHRQWQES
;
A
#
# COMPACT_ATOMS: atom_id res chain seq x y z
N MET A 1 10.49 -9.34 5.24
CA MET A 1 10.57 -9.13 3.77
C MET A 1 10.44 -10.43 2.98
N LYS A 2 11.23 -11.47 3.30
CA LYS A 2 11.07 -12.80 2.68
C LYS A 2 9.65 -13.37 2.79
N GLU A 3 8.92 -13.08 3.86
CA GLU A 3 7.53 -13.54 4.00
C GLU A 3 6.56 -12.81 3.07
N HIS A 4 6.85 -11.57 2.66
CA HIS A 4 6.04 -10.89 1.64
C HIS A 4 6.16 -11.58 0.29
N LEU A 5 7.36 -12.06 -0.05
CA LEU A 5 7.60 -12.88 -1.25
C LEU A 5 6.82 -14.20 -1.21
N LYS A 6 6.59 -14.77 -0.02
CA LYS A 6 5.69 -15.92 0.15
C LYS A 6 4.22 -15.50 -0.03
N ALA A 7 3.83 -14.38 0.58
CA ALA A 7 2.49 -13.82 0.48
C ALA A 7 2.07 -13.45 -0.95
N TRP A 8 3.03 -13.21 -1.84
CA TRP A 8 2.74 -12.91 -3.25
C TRP A 8 2.25 -14.15 -4.01
N LYS A 9 2.80 -15.33 -3.70
CA LYS A 9 2.39 -16.62 -4.27
C LYS A 9 1.21 -17.24 -3.53
N ASP A 10 1.14 -17.02 -2.22
CA ASP A 10 0.01 -17.43 -1.39
C ASP A 10 -0.48 -16.23 -0.56
N PRO A 11 -1.47 -15.47 -1.06
CA PRO A 11 -1.97 -14.29 -0.36
C PRO A 11 -2.71 -14.62 0.96
N THR A 12 -2.96 -15.90 1.24
CA THR A 12 -3.49 -16.33 2.55
C THR A 12 -2.41 -16.26 3.64
N ILE A 13 -1.13 -16.37 3.28
CA ILE A 13 0.03 -16.27 4.18
C ILE A 13 0.48 -14.81 4.22
N PHE A 14 -0.37 -13.93 4.78
CA PHE A 14 0.00 -12.52 4.93
C PHE A 14 0.89 -12.32 6.16
N PRO A 15 2.14 -11.88 6.03
CA PRO A 15 3.02 -11.67 7.18
C PRO A 15 2.51 -10.55 8.07
N PHE A 16 2.46 -10.82 9.37
CA PHE A 16 2.15 -9.81 10.37
C PHE A 16 3.24 -8.75 10.38
N ARG A 17 2.90 -7.55 9.91
CA ARG A 17 3.85 -6.44 9.89
C ARG A 17 3.60 -5.50 11.05
N GLU A 18 4.31 -5.72 12.15
CA GLU A 18 4.58 -4.67 13.12
C GLU A 18 5.72 -3.81 12.59
N ILE A 19 5.43 -2.54 12.29
CA ILE A 19 6.47 -1.58 11.98
C ILE A 19 7.07 -1.17 13.31
N ARG A 20 8.14 -1.88 13.73
CA ARG A 20 8.89 -1.56 14.95
C ARG A 20 9.24 -0.06 14.97
N GLY A 21 8.95 0.60 16.08
CA GLY A 21 9.24 2.02 16.29
C GLY A 21 8.24 3.02 15.69
N CYS A 22 7.12 2.56 15.09
CA CYS A 22 6.09 3.46 14.56
C CYS A 22 5.17 4.06 15.66
N GLY A 23 5.22 3.55 16.89
CA GLY A 23 4.39 3.98 18.04
C GLY A 23 2.90 3.62 17.93
N HIS A 24 2.43 3.19 16.75
CA HIS A 24 1.03 2.88 16.49
C HIS A 24 0.50 1.77 17.40
N MET A 25 1.26 0.68 17.53
CA MET A 25 0.84 -0.47 18.33
C MET A 25 0.79 -0.11 19.80
N GLU A 26 1.79 0.60 20.30
CA GLU A 26 1.89 1.04 21.69
C GLU A 26 0.71 1.94 22.06
N VAL A 27 0.34 2.87 21.18
CA VAL A 27 -0.84 3.72 21.35
C VAL A 27 -2.13 2.89 21.35
N MET A 28 -2.31 1.99 20.38
CA MET A 28 -3.53 1.17 20.29
C MET A 28 -3.69 0.25 21.51
N LEU A 29 -2.62 -0.41 21.95
CA LEU A 29 -2.64 -1.25 23.17
C LEU A 29 -3.02 -0.40 24.40
N THR A 30 -2.43 0.78 24.54
CA THR A 30 -2.74 1.71 25.64
C THR A 30 -4.21 2.15 25.61
N ILE A 31 -4.76 2.46 24.43
CA ILE A 31 -6.18 2.81 24.28
C ILE A 31 -7.08 1.65 24.74
N VAL A 32 -6.78 0.42 24.32
CA VAL A 32 -7.55 -0.78 24.72
C VAL A 32 -7.48 -1.00 26.23
N ASP A 33 -6.31 -0.78 26.84
CA ASP A 33 -6.11 -1.04 28.26
C ASP A 33 -6.69 0.03 29.17
N GLN A 34 -6.50 1.30 28.82
CA GLN A 34 -6.72 2.42 29.74
C GLN A 34 -7.93 3.29 29.39
N LEU A 35 -8.42 3.25 28.16
CA LEU A 35 -9.48 4.14 27.70
C LEU A 35 -10.78 3.42 27.34
N MET A 36 -10.70 2.27 26.67
CA MET A 36 -11.89 1.50 26.29
C MET A 36 -12.62 0.93 27.51
N GLU A 37 -13.93 1.02 27.50
CA GLU A 37 -14.82 0.60 28.58
C GLU A 37 -15.65 -0.61 28.13
N GLU A 38 -16.06 -1.47 29.05
CA GLU A 38 -16.93 -2.61 28.73
C GLU A 38 -18.29 -2.10 28.21
N GLN A 39 -18.83 -2.74 27.18
CA GLN A 39 -20.07 -2.35 26.50
C GLN A 39 -20.88 -3.58 26.13
N ASP A 40 -22.19 -3.42 26.00
CA ASP A 40 -23.03 -4.42 25.33
C ASP A 40 -22.72 -4.44 23.83
N ALA A 41 -22.59 -5.64 23.27
CA ALA A 41 -22.31 -5.80 21.85
C ALA A 41 -23.53 -5.40 21.00
N VAL A 42 -23.30 -4.56 20.00
CA VAL A 42 -24.27 -4.19 18.99
C VAL A 42 -24.12 -5.17 17.82
N GLU A 43 -25.18 -5.89 17.51
CA GLU A 43 -25.23 -6.86 16.40
C GLU A 43 -24.97 -6.17 15.05
N HIS A 44 -24.29 -6.88 14.14
CA HIS A 44 -23.98 -6.41 12.79
C HIS A 44 -23.24 -5.07 12.77
N SER A 45 -22.36 -4.85 13.74
CA SER A 45 -21.62 -3.59 13.86
C SER A 45 -20.11 -3.78 13.77
N VAL A 46 -19.46 -2.79 13.15
CA VAL A 46 -18.02 -2.84 12.88
C VAL A 46 -17.30 -1.58 13.31
N ASN A 47 -16.07 -1.75 13.77
CA ASN A 47 -15.09 -0.66 13.86
C ASN A 47 -14.14 -0.73 12.67
N ILE A 48 -13.73 0.43 12.15
CA ILE A 48 -12.75 0.50 11.05
C ILE A 48 -11.46 1.15 11.55
N GLU A 49 -10.34 0.45 11.48
CA GLU A 49 -9.03 1.05 11.73
C GLU A 49 -8.63 2.01 10.60
N THR A 50 -8.37 3.26 10.95
CA THR A 50 -8.08 4.33 9.96
C THR A 50 -6.62 4.73 9.85
N PHE A 51 -5.73 4.03 10.57
CA PHE A 51 -4.31 4.39 10.61
C PHE A 51 -3.66 4.32 9.23
N GLY A 52 -2.93 5.38 8.87
CA GLY A 52 -2.30 5.54 7.57
C GLY A 52 -3.25 5.95 6.42
N GLY A 53 -4.57 5.79 6.58
CA GLY A 53 -5.58 6.21 5.59
C GLY A 53 -5.81 7.73 5.55
N ARG A 54 -5.68 8.41 6.71
CA ARG A 54 -5.85 9.88 6.84
C ARG A 54 -4.93 10.72 5.95
N ARG A 55 -3.83 10.16 5.45
CA ARG A 55 -2.88 10.87 4.58
C ARG A 55 -3.29 10.84 3.11
N THR A 56 -4.34 10.10 2.76
CA THR A 56 -4.83 9.95 1.39
C THR A 56 -5.88 11.01 1.07
N PHE A 57 -5.70 11.71 -0.06
CA PHE A 57 -6.72 12.60 -0.59
C PHE A 57 -8.02 11.83 -0.85
N GLY A 58 -9.15 12.33 -0.36
CA GLY A 58 -10.45 11.67 -0.50
C GLY A 58 -10.77 10.58 0.54
N TYR A 59 -9.92 10.35 1.53
CA TYR A 59 -10.15 9.31 2.56
C TYR A 59 -11.48 9.46 3.31
N ALA A 60 -11.86 10.70 3.67
CA ALA A 60 -13.14 10.96 4.34
C ALA A 60 -14.34 10.56 3.45
N ARG A 61 -14.23 10.80 2.14
CA ARG A 61 -15.25 10.42 1.16
C ARG A 61 -15.31 8.91 0.98
N GLN A 62 -14.16 8.23 0.92
CA GLN A 62 -14.10 6.76 0.88
C GLN A 62 -14.71 6.13 2.13
N LEU A 63 -14.48 6.71 3.30
CA LEU A 63 -15.08 6.23 4.55
C LEU A 63 -16.60 6.42 4.54
N GLU A 64 -17.09 7.53 3.98
CA GLU A 64 -18.53 7.77 3.82
C GLU A 64 -19.16 6.79 2.82
N GLU A 65 -18.51 6.52 1.68
CA GLU A 65 -18.95 5.49 0.72
C GLU A 65 -18.96 4.09 1.36
N THR A 66 -17.95 3.78 2.17
CA THR A 66 -17.88 2.54 2.96
C THR A 66 -19.08 2.43 3.92
N ARG A 67 -19.39 3.51 4.64
CA ARG A 67 -20.55 3.55 5.55
C ARG A 67 -21.85 3.31 4.81
N LYS A 68 -22.04 3.91 3.64
CA LYS A 68 -23.22 3.70 2.80
C LYS A 68 -23.34 2.27 2.30
N LEU A 69 -22.23 1.70 1.82
CA LEU A 69 -22.20 0.32 1.37
C LEU A 69 -22.56 -0.64 2.51
N PHE A 70 -21.91 -0.49 3.67
CA PHE A 70 -22.17 -1.34 4.83
C PHE A 70 -23.61 -1.17 5.32
N ALA A 71 -24.13 0.06 5.38
CA ALA A 71 -25.52 0.30 5.74
C ALA A 71 -26.50 -0.38 4.77
N SER A 72 -26.19 -0.42 3.46
CA SER A 72 -27.01 -1.15 2.48
C SER A 72 -26.99 -2.67 2.66
N MET A 73 -25.99 -3.20 3.37
CA MET A 73 -25.88 -4.60 3.79
C MET A 73 -26.48 -4.85 5.19
N GLY A 74 -27.06 -3.84 5.84
CA GLY A 74 -27.53 -3.94 7.24
C GLY A 74 -26.42 -3.84 8.29
N ILE A 75 -25.21 -3.44 7.91
CA ILE A 75 -24.03 -3.36 8.78
C ILE A 75 -23.81 -1.92 9.24
N THR A 76 -23.66 -1.72 10.55
CA THR A 76 -23.43 -0.39 11.13
C THR A 76 -21.94 -0.16 11.40
N VAL A 77 -21.38 0.94 10.91
CA VAL A 77 -20.03 1.36 11.30
C VAL A 77 -20.08 2.13 12.62
N GLN A 78 -19.83 1.44 13.72
CA GLN A 78 -19.84 1.96 15.10
C GLN A 78 -18.82 3.08 15.29
N THR A 79 -17.55 2.82 14.94
CA THR A 79 -16.51 3.85 15.01
C THR A 79 -15.42 3.68 13.97
N SER A 80 -14.70 4.77 13.73
CA SER A 80 -13.51 4.80 12.91
C SER A 80 -12.31 5.02 13.84
N LEU A 81 -11.66 3.94 14.26
CA LEU A 81 -10.58 3.96 15.24
C LEU A 81 -9.45 4.87 14.77
N LEU A 82 -8.99 5.74 15.68
CA LEU A 82 -8.02 6.80 15.42
C LEU A 82 -8.51 7.90 14.47
N SER A 83 -9.80 7.95 14.14
CA SER A 83 -10.56 9.00 13.42
C SER A 83 -11.88 9.34 14.10
N CYS A 84 -11.87 9.35 15.43
CA CYS A 84 -13.05 9.49 16.27
C CYS A 84 -12.73 10.32 17.52
N THR A 85 -13.78 10.64 18.25
CA THR A 85 -13.74 11.29 19.56
C THR A 85 -13.33 10.31 20.66
N VAL A 86 -12.98 10.85 21.83
CA VAL A 86 -12.65 10.05 23.02
C VAL A 86 -13.84 9.20 23.46
N ASP A 87 -15.05 9.76 23.44
CA ASP A 87 -16.27 9.03 23.83
C ASP A 87 -16.64 7.90 22.87
N GLU A 88 -16.32 8.05 21.58
CA GLU A 88 -16.44 6.96 20.61
C GLU A 88 -15.37 5.89 20.82
N LEU A 89 -14.14 6.26 21.23
CA LEU A 89 -13.12 5.27 21.59
C LEU A 89 -13.52 4.46 22.81
N LYS A 90 -14.06 5.11 23.85
CA LYS A 90 -14.56 4.44 25.06
C LYS A 90 -15.60 3.37 24.72
N ARG A 91 -16.51 3.69 23.80
CA ARG A 91 -17.61 2.82 23.35
C ARG A 91 -17.25 1.89 22.19
N ALA A 92 -16.01 1.93 21.68
CA ALA A 92 -15.58 1.07 20.58
C ALA A 92 -15.76 -0.44 20.86
N PRO A 93 -15.63 -0.95 22.10
CA PRO A 93 -15.92 -2.35 22.41
C PRO A 93 -17.34 -2.82 22.12
N ALA A 94 -18.30 -1.89 21.96
CA ALA A 94 -19.67 -2.24 21.56
C ALA A 94 -19.75 -2.85 20.16
N ALA A 95 -18.74 -2.67 19.32
CA ALA A 95 -18.76 -3.27 17.99
C ALA A 95 -18.64 -4.80 18.05
N GLU A 96 -19.27 -5.51 17.13
CA GLU A 96 -19.11 -6.95 17.01
C GLU A 96 -17.76 -7.34 16.38
N LEU A 97 -17.30 -6.55 15.40
CA LEU A 97 -16.10 -6.85 14.61
C LEU A 97 -15.19 -5.63 14.41
N ASN A 98 -13.89 -5.80 14.67
CA ASN A 98 -12.86 -4.83 14.28
C ASN A 98 -12.29 -5.16 12.89
N ILE A 99 -12.35 -4.22 11.96
CA ILE A 99 -11.63 -4.28 10.69
C ILE A 99 -10.24 -3.67 10.88
N VAL A 100 -9.23 -4.54 10.93
CA VAL A 100 -7.86 -4.21 11.33
C VAL A 100 -7.00 -3.95 10.10
N GLY A 101 -6.38 -2.78 10.05
CA GLY A 101 -5.49 -2.36 8.97
C GLY A 101 -4.03 -2.74 9.18
N ARG A 102 -3.51 -2.65 10.42
CA ARG A 102 -2.11 -2.94 10.76
C ARG A 102 -1.97 -3.52 12.17
N GLY A 103 -1.29 -4.66 12.26
CA GLY A 103 -0.90 -5.29 13.53
C GLY A 103 -2.08 -5.88 14.30
N LEU A 104 -1.96 -7.13 14.72
CA LEU A 104 -3.07 -7.85 15.35
C LEU A 104 -3.11 -7.72 16.88
N ARG A 105 -2.00 -7.37 17.54
CA ARG A 105 -1.91 -7.48 19.01
C ARG A 105 -2.97 -6.67 19.74
N TRP A 106 -3.28 -5.46 19.28
CA TRP A 106 -4.31 -4.63 19.92
C TRP A 106 -5.71 -5.22 19.72
N ALA A 107 -5.98 -5.79 18.55
CA ALA A 107 -7.27 -6.41 18.24
C ALA A 107 -7.45 -7.73 19.02
N GLU A 108 -6.39 -8.53 19.18
CA GLU A 108 -6.38 -9.72 20.04
C GLU A 108 -6.58 -9.34 21.51
N GLN A 109 -5.98 -8.25 21.97
CA GLN A 109 -6.19 -7.75 23.32
C GLN A 109 -7.62 -7.28 23.54
N MET A 110 -8.20 -6.58 22.55
CA MET A 110 -9.60 -6.15 22.59
C MET A 110 -10.56 -7.35 22.61
N LYS A 111 -10.26 -8.39 21.81
CA LYS A 111 -10.98 -9.68 21.85
C LYS A 111 -10.90 -10.35 23.23
N LYS A 112 -9.70 -10.38 23.83
CA LYS A 112 -9.49 -10.99 25.15
C LYS A 112 -10.24 -10.23 26.27
N LYS A 113 -10.26 -8.90 26.20
CA LYS A 113 -10.82 -8.04 27.26
C LYS A 113 -12.33 -7.84 27.14
N PHE A 114 -12.84 -7.72 25.92
CA PHE A 114 -14.23 -7.34 25.65
C PHE A 114 -15.00 -8.30 24.72
N GLY A 115 -14.34 -9.34 24.19
CA GLY A 115 -14.98 -10.28 23.28
C GLY A 115 -15.11 -9.81 21.82
N THR A 116 -14.72 -8.57 21.49
CA THR A 116 -14.83 -8.03 20.12
C THR A 116 -13.98 -8.82 19.12
N LYS A 117 -14.62 -9.39 18.08
CA LYS A 117 -13.93 -10.16 17.03
C LYS A 117 -13.06 -9.22 16.17
N HIS A 118 -12.24 -9.78 15.28
CA HIS A 118 -11.52 -8.97 14.30
C HIS A 118 -11.36 -9.67 12.94
N LEU A 119 -11.20 -8.85 11.90
CA LEU A 119 -10.86 -9.22 10.54
C LEU A 119 -9.65 -8.41 10.09
N LEU A 120 -8.54 -9.09 9.78
CA LEU A 120 -7.34 -8.45 9.27
C LEU A 120 -7.49 -8.12 7.79
N ARG A 121 -7.32 -6.85 7.43
CA ARG A 121 -7.27 -6.37 6.05
C ARG A 121 -5.97 -6.82 5.37
N ARG A 122 -5.99 -8.04 4.83
CA ARG A 122 -4.92 -8.65 4.04
C ARG A 122 -4.82 -7.94 2.69
N ARG A 123 -3.98 -6.91 2.61
CA ARG A 123 -3.97 -5.94 1.50
C ARG A 123 -3.80 -6.55 0.10
N PHE A 124 -3.08 -7.67 -0.06
CA PHE A 124 -2.96 -8.39 -1.35
C PHE A 124 -4.14 -9.32 -1.62
N PHE A 125 -4.61 -10.00 -0.58
CA PHE A 125 -5.68 -10.98 -0.71
C PHE A 125 -7.03 -10.32 -1.03
N TYR A 126 -7.19 -9.06 -0.60
CA TYR A 126 -8.38 -8.25 -0.83
C TYR A 126 -8.18 -7.13 -1.87
N SER A 127 -7.15 -7.21 -2.73
CA SER A 127 -6.98 -6.26 -3.84
C SER A 127 -7.79 -6.65 -5.07
N GLY A 128 -8.02 -5.67 -5.95
CA GLY A 128 -8.85 -5.87 -7.14
C GLY A 128 -10.34 -6.03 -6.86
N LEU A 129 -11.13 -6.21 -7.92
CA LEU A 129 -12.59 -6.39 -7.80
C LEU A 129 -12.90 -7.67 -7.01
N ASP A 130 -12.26 -8.79 -7.37
CA ASP A 130 -12.51 -10.08 -6.71
C ASP A 130 -11.99 -10.12 -5.27
N GLY A 131 -10.90 -9.43 -4.95
CA GLY A 131 -10.47 -9.31 -3.56
C GLY A 131 -11.41 -8.46 -2.70
N THR A 132 -12.07 -7.46 -3.31
CA THR A 132 -13.09 -6.65 -2.62
C THR A 132 -14.32 -7.50 -2.31
N ASP A 133 -14.80 -8.27 -3.29
CA ASP A 133 -15.88 -9.25 -3.11
C ASP A 133 -15.57 -10.23 -1.99
N ARG A 134 -14.37 -10.84 -2.03
CA ARG A 134 -13.89 -11.77 -1.00
C ARG A 134 -13.82 -11.15 0.39
N PHE A 135 -13.37 -9.90 0.50
CA PHE A 135 -13.33 -9.18 1.77
C PHE A 135 -14.74 -9.01 2.36
N LEU A 136 -15.70 -8.59 1.54
CA LEU A 136 -17.07 -8.34 1.98
C LEU A 136 -17.75 -9.64 2.41
N MET A 137 -17.54 -10.73 1.66
CA MET A 137 -18.04 -12.07 2.01
C MET A 137 -17.43 -12.59 3.33
N GLU A 138 -16.12 -12.45 3.52
CA GLU A 138 -15.47 -12.89 4.77
C GLU A 138 -15.92 -12.05 5.98
N MET A 139 -16.13 -10.74 5.77
CA MET A 139 -16.70 -9.86 6.78
C MET A 139 -18.12 -10.30 7.17
N ALA A 140 -18.98 -10.57 6.19
CA ALA A 140 -20.35 -11.01 6.45
C ALA A 140 -20.39 -12.36 7.20
N SER A 141 -19.53 -13.31 6.81
CA SER A 141 -19.41 -14.58 7.52
C SER A 141 -18.98 -14.40 8.98
N LYS A 142 -18.09 -13.44 9.28
CA LYS A 142 -17.70 -13.12 10.67
C LYS A 142 -18.83 -12.53 11.51
N LEU A 143 -19.79 -11.87 10.85
CA LEU A 143 -21.00 -11.30 11.42
C LEU A 143 -22.19 -12.27 11.39
N GLY A 144 -22.05 -13.46 10.78
CA GLY A 144 -23.14 -14.42 10.66
C GLY A 144 -24.21 -14.05 9.63
N MET A 145 -23.87 -13.18 8.66
CA MET A 145 -24.79 -12.64 7.64
C MET A 145 -24.61 -13.32 6.27
N ASP A 146 -24.20 -14.59 6.26
CA ASP A 146 -24.06 -15.38 5.03
C ASP A 146 -25.42 -15.46 4.31
N GLY A 147 -25.44 -15.22 2.99
CA GLY A 147 -26.66 -15.14 2.18
C GLY A 147 -27.39 -13.79 2.19
N GLU A 148 -27.36 -13.02 3.30
CA GLU A 148 -28.09 -11.75 3.40
C GLU A 148 -27.45 -10.62 2.60
N VAL A 149 -26.12 -10.61 2.52
CA VAL A 149 -25.35 -9.52 1.88
C VAL A 149 -25.03 -9.79 0.40
N GLU A 150 -25.22 -11.02 -0.07
CA GLU A 150 -24.72 -11.50 -1.37
C GLU A 150 -25.32 -10.72 -2.53
N GLU A 151 -26.64 -10.47 -2.50
CA GLU A 151 -27.31 -9.71 -3.54
C GLU A 151 -26.77 -8.27 -3.64
N VAL A 152 -26.49 -7.65 -2.49
CA VAL A 152 -25.92 -6.30 -2.44
C VAL A 152 -24.52 -6.30 -3.02
N ILE A 153 -23.65 -7.23 -2.60
CA ILE A 153 -22.28 -7.35 -3.11
C ILE A 153 -22.30 -7.56 -4.63
N LEU A 154 -23.11 -8.49 -5.12
CA LEU A 154 -23.22 -8.81 -6.54
C LEU A 154 -23.71 -7.61 -7.36
N ARG A 155 -24.74 -6.91 -6.88
CA ARG A 155 -25.26 -5.70 -7.54
C ARG A 155 -24.21 -4.60 -7.64
N GLU A 156 -23.52 -4.31 -6.55
CA GLU A 156 -22.49 -3.25 -6.52
C GLU A 156 -21.27 -3.63 -7.36
N LYS A 157 -20.88 -4.91 -7.39
CA LYS A 157 -19.83 -5.43 -8.26
C LYS A 157 -20.19 -5.29 -9.73
N ASN A 158 -21.39 -5.71 -10.12
CA ASN A 158 -21.86 -5.63 -11.51
C ASN A 158 -21.95 -4.18 -11.99
N HIS A 159 -22.48 -3.28 -11.16
CA HIS A 159 -22.49 -1.85 -11.48
C HIS A 159 -21.08 -1.29 -11.68
N ALA A 160 -20.12 -1.67 -10.84
CA ALA A 160 -18.73 -1.25 -11.01
C ALA A 160 -18.09 -1.83 -12.28
N LEU A 161 -18.35 -3.10 -12.60
CA LEU A 161 -17.88 -3.74 -13.84
C LEU A 161 -18.40 -3.02 -15.09
N GLU A 162 -19.70 -2.70 -15.14
CA GLU A 162 -20.30 -1.97 -16.26
C GLU A 162 -19.64 -0.60 -16.47
N GLU A 163 -19.41 0.15 -15.38
CA GLU A 163 -18.74 1.45 -15.45
C GLU A 163 -17.27 1.31 -15.87
N LEU A 164 -16.54 0.35 -15.29
CA LEU A 164 -15.14 0.10 -15.62
C LEU A 164 -14.96 -0.35 -17.07
N GLU A 165 -15.89 -1.13 -17.63
CA GLU A 165 -15.86 -1.52 -19.05
C GLU A 165 -15.95 -0.28 -19.97
N ARG A 166 -16.76 0.71 -19.61
CA ARG A 166 -16.88 1.98 -20.37
C ARG A 166 -15.57 2.74 -20.40
N TYR A 167 -14.88 2.84 -19.26
CA TYR A 167 -13.56 3.49 -19.20
C TYR A 167 -12.48 2.64 -19.88
N GLY A 168 -12.50 1.33 -19.67
CA GLY A 168 -11.57 0.36 -20.25
C GLY A 168 -11.56 0.39 -21.78
N LYS A 169 -12.71 0.58 -22.42
CA LYS A 169 -12.81 0.78 -23.88
C LYS A 169 -12.06 2.01 -24.37
N ILE A 170 -11.97 3.06 -23.54
CA ILE A 170 -11.21 4.28 -23.87
C ILE A 170 -9.72 4.00 -23.69
N PHE A 171 -9.34 3.40 -22.54
CA PHE A 171 -7.94 3.09 -22.22
C PHE A 171 -7.31 2.12 -23.22
N ALA A 172 -8.07 1.15 -23.75
CA ALA A 172 -7.59 0.20 -24.74
C ALA A 172 -7.04 0.83 -26.04
N ASN A 173 -7.35 2.10 -26.33
CA ASN A 173 -6.84 2.80 -27.51
C ASN A 173 -5.53 3.55 -27.26
N HIS A 174 -4.90 3.33 -26.10
CA HIS A 174 -3.72 4.07 -25.69
C HIS A 174 -2.67 3.15 -25.10
N ASP A 175 -1.41 3.47 -25.33
CA ASP A 175 -0.28 2.76 -24.74
C ASP A 175 0.13 3.39 -23.41
N PHE A 176 0.37 2.57 -22.38
CA PHE A 176 0.75 3.05 -21.06
C PHE A 176 2.10 2.48 -20.58
N ALA A 177 2.83 3.31 -19.84
CA ALA A 177 3.93 2.86 -18.98
C ALA A 177 3.58 3.12 -17.52
N LEU A 178 3.93 2.21 -16.60
CA LEU A 178 3.69 2.37 -15.17
C LEU A 178 5.01 2.51 -14.41
N PHE A 179 5.20 3.63 -13.72
CA PHE A 179 6.39 3.94 -12.93
C PHE A 179 6.08 3.77 -11.45
N MET A 180 6.87 2.94 -10.76
CA MET A 180 6.67 2.65 -9.35
C MET A 180 7.99 2.72 -8.57
N GLN A 181 7.93 3.39 -7.41
CA GLN A 181 9.00 3.36 -6.40
C GLN A 181 8.63 2.40 -5.27
N GLY A 182 9.53 1.46 -4.95
CA GLY A 182 9.43 0.64 -3.74
C GLY A 182 8.44 -0.53 -3.79
N PHE A 183 8.46 -1.32 -2.71
CA PHE A 183 8.35 -2.79 -2.78
C PHE A 183 7.15 -3.44 -2.04
N PHE A 184 6.26 -2.70 -1.37
CA PHE A 184 5.27 -3.42 -0.57
C PHE A 184 4.12 -4.03 -1.37
N PHE A 185 3.87 -3.63 -2.63
CA PHE A 185 2.64 -4.01 -3.35
C PHE A 185 2.80 -4.30 -4.85
N THR A 186 4.02 -4.43 -5.35
CA THR A 186 4.35 -4.25 -6.77
C THR A 186 3.56 -5.15 -7.73
N PRO A 187 3.61 -6.50 -7.68
CA PRO A 187 2.95 -7.29 -8.71
C PRO A 187 1.42 -7.20 -8.63
N HIS A 188 0.80 -7.39 -7.46
CA HIS A 188 -0.67 -7.32 -7.30
C HIS A 188 -1.25 -5.92 -7.59
N SER A 189 -0.47 -4.86 -7.36
CA SER A 189 -0.90 -3.50 -7.76
C SER A 189 -0.78 -3.30 -9.27
N VAL A 190 0.21 -3.92 -9.91
CA VAL A 190 0.38 -3.88 -11.37
C VAL A 190 -0.76 -4.64 -12.05
N GLN A 191 -1.13 -5.83 -11.56
CA GLN A 191 -2.18 -6.66 -12.15
C GLN A 191 -3.52 -5.92 -12.29
N ALA A 192 -3.88 -5.05 -11.34
CA ALA A 192 -5.12 -4.30 -11.38
C ALA A 192 -5.27 -3.43 -12.64
N TYR A 193 -4.16 -2.92 -13.21
CA TYR A 193 -4.19 -2.07 -14.41
C TYR A 193 -4.75 -2.82 -15.64
N PRO A 194 -4.12 -3.92 -16.12
CA PRO A 194 -4.67 -4.67 -17.23
C PRO A 194 -5.94 -5.44 -16.85
N VAL A 195 -6.02 -6.03 -15.65
CA VAL A 195 -7.13 -6.96 -15.30
C VAL A 195 -8.40 -6.23 -14.86
N ASP A 196 -8.33 -5.30 -13.90
CA ASP A 196 -9.54 -4.63 -13.39
C ASP A 196 -9.93 -3.41 -14.25
N TYR A 197 -8.94 -2.69 -14.79
CA TYR A 197 -9.17 -1.42 -15.48
C TYR A 197 -9.06 -1.51 -17.00
N ASN A 198 -8.61 -2.64 -17.55
CA ASN A 198 -8.34 -2.82 -18.98
C ASN A 198 -7.40 -1.72 -19.54
N ILE A 199 -6.37 -1.38 -18.76
CA ILE A 199 -5.29 -0.46 -19.14
C ILE A 199 -4.15 -1.29 -19.72
N PRO A 200 -3.86 -1.20 -21.02
CA PRO A 200 -2.78 -1.96 -21.64
C PRO A 200 -1.43 -1.34 -21.26
N LEU A 201 -0.69 -2.04 -20.40
CA LEU A 201 0.66 -1.64 -20.01
C LEU A 201 1.67 -2.22 -21.01
N LYS A 202 2.54 -1.39 -21.58
CA LYS A 202 3.71 -1.83 -22.37
C LYS A 202 4.97 -1.93 -21.53
N TYR A 203 5.10 -1.07 -20.54
CA TYR A 203 6.30 -0.94 -19.71
C TYR A 203 5.95 -0.90 -18.23
N LEU A 204 6.69 -1.64 -17.42
CA LEU A 204 6.74 -1.51 -15.96
C LEU A 204 8.12 -1.00 -15.55
N CYS A 205 8.20 0.26 -15.13
CA CYS A 205 9.43 0.85 -14.63
C CYS A 205 9.49 0.77 -13.11
N LEU A 206 10.39 -0.07 -12.58
CA LEU A 206 10.50 -0.36 -11.17
C LEU A 206 11.80 0.18 -10.58
N ASP A 207 11.68 1.13 -9.65
CA ASP A 207 12.82 1.65 -8.88
C ASP A 207 12.92 0.98 -7.50
N THR A 208 13.98 0.22 -7.32
CA THR A 208 14.33 -0.55 -6.13
C THR A 208 15.47 0.07 -5.32
N ARG A 209 16.10 1.15 -5.80
CA ARG A 209 17.32 1.73 -5.18
C ARG A 209 17.10 2.12 -3.71
N ARG A 210 15.90 2.61 -3.38
CA ARG A 210 15.52 2.99 -2.01
C ARG A 210 15.33 1.81 -1.05
N LEU A 211 15.30 0.57 -1.52
CA LEU A 211 15.15 -0.60 -0.65
C LEU A 211 16.36 -0.83 0.25
N LYS A 212 17.56 -0.46 -0.21
CA LYS A 212 18.79 -0.57 0.58
C LYS A 212 18.71 0.26 1.86
N GLU A 213 18.06 1.41 1.82
CA GLU A 213 17.85 2.30 2.97
C GLU A 213 16.93 1.69 4.04
N HIS A 214 16.13 0.70 3.65
CA HIS A 214 15.26 -0.04 4.55
C HIS A 214 15.90 -1.35 5.04
N ASN A 215 17.24 -1.46 4.98
CA ASN A 215 18.00 -2.66 5.32
C ASN A 215 17.54 -3.92 4.56
N VAL A 216 17.05 -3.74 3.33
CA VAL A 216 16.69 -4.88 2.47
C VAL A 216 17.98 -5.37 1.80
N SER A 217 18.32 -6.65 2.02
CA SER A 217 19.51 -7.25 1.44
C SER A 217 19.40 -7.39 -0.09
N ASP A 218 20.54 -7.35 -0.79
CA ASP A 218 20.61 -7.54 -2.25
C ASP A 218 19.93 -8.86 -2.68
N LYS A 219 20.16 -9.96 -1.96
CA LYS A 219 19.47 -11.24 -2.17
C LYS A 219 17.94 -11.12 -2.10
N THR A 220 17.44 -10.27 -1.20
CA THR A 220 16.00 -10.02 -1.13
C THR A 220 15.57 -9.24 -2.37
N ILE A 221 16.27 -8.16 -2.73
CA ILE A 221 16.00 -7.36 -3.95
C ILE A 221 15.97 -8.23 -5.21
N GLU A 222 16.94 -9.10 -5.42
CA GLU A 222 16.94 -10.06 -6.53
C GLU A 222 15.70 -10.97 -6.52
N GLY A 223 15.31 -11.46 -5.34
CA GLY A 223 14.10 -12.26 -5.18
C GLY A 223 12.81 -11.51 -5.52
N ILE A 224 12.77 -10.19 -5.27
CA ILE A 224 11.65 -9.30 -5.61
C ILE A 224 11.51 -9.20 -7.12
N LEU A 225 12.63 -8.91 -7.78
CA LEU A 225 12.69 -8.72 -9.23
C LEU A 225 12.29 -10.01 -9.93
N LYS A 226 12.89 -11.14 -9.52
CA LYS A 226 12.58 -12.46 -10.07
C LYS A 226 11.10 -12.82 -9.90
N GLN A 227 10.52 -12.62 -8.72
CA GLN A 227 9.12 -12.96 -8.50
C GLN A 227 8.16 -12.02 -9.23
N THR A 228 8.54 -10.77 -9.45
CA THR A 228 7.73 -9.85 -10.25
C THR A 228 7.65 -10.37 -11.68
N ASP A 229 8.79 -10.74 -12.27
CA ASP A 229 8.89 -11.35 -13.61
C ASP A 229 8.07 -12.65 -13.70
N GLU A 230 8.28 -13.59 -12.77
CA GLU A 230 7.53 -14.86 -12.71
C GLU A 230 6.00 -14.65 -12.65
N LEU A 231 5.52 -13.62 -11.93
CA LEU A 231 4.10 -13.33 -11.80
C LEU A 231 3.51 -12.64 -13.04
N LEU A 232 4.28 -11.78 -13.72
CA LEU A 232 3.85 -11.19 -14.98
C LEU A 232 3.66 -12.26 -16.05
N ASP A 233 4.60 -13.22 -16.13
CA ASP A 233 4.48 -14.39 -17.01
C ASP A 233 3.28 -15.27 -16.64
N GLU A 234 3.08 -15.57 -15.35
CA GLU A 234 1.94 -16.39 -14.88
C GLU A 234 0.59 -15.76 -15.21
N TRP A 235 0.51 -14.43 -15.18
CA TRP A 235 -0.69 -13.67 -15.52
C TRP A 235 -0.85 -13.39 -17.01
N ASP A 236 0.04 -13.91 -17.86
CA ASP A 236 0.06 -13.70 -19.31
C ASP A 236 0.06 -12.19 -19.66
N LEU A 237 0.82 -11.41 -18.89
CA LEU A 237 0.95 -9.96 -19.07
C LEU A 237 2.21 -9.64 -19.88
N ASP A 238 2.01 -9.29 -21.15
CA ASP A 238 3.08 -8.82 -22.06
C ASP A 238 3.55 -7.40 -21.70
N VAL A 239 4.36 -7.29 -20.65
CA VAL A 239 4.86 -6.01 -20.10
C VAL A 239 6.38 -6.04 -20.00
N GLU A 240 7.06 -5.09 -20.66
CA GLU A 240 8.52 -4.96 -20.60
C GLU A 240 8.96 -4.36 -19.25
N LEU A 241 9.75 -5.10 -18.47
CA LEU A 241 10.27 -4.68 -17.18
C LEU A 241 11.54 -3.82 -17.33
N VAL A 242 11.50 -2.58 -16.83
CA VAL A 242 12.64 -1.65 -16.82
C VAL A 242 13.07 -1.38 -15.38
N LEU A 243 14.30 -1.75 -15.02
CA LEU A 243 14.76 -1.73 -13.64
C LEU A 243 15.68 -0.56 -13.31
N ASN A 244 15.37 0.10 -12.19
CA ASN A 244 16.12 1.25 -11.67
C ASN A 244 16.48 2.30 -12.74
N PRO A 245 15.54 2.70 -13.61
CA PRO A 245 15.87 3.56 -14.72
C PRO A 245 16.34 4.94 -14.26
N THR A 246 17.30 5.48 -15.00
CA THR A 246 17.70 6.89 -14.98
C THR A 246 16.59 7.77 -15.56
N LEU A 247 16.63 9.08 -15.31
CA LEU A 247 15.69 10.01 -15.96
C LEU A 247 15.76 9.95 -17.49
N SER A 248 16.94 9.70 -18.06
CA SER A 248 17.10 9.56 -19.51
C SER A 248 16.38 8.32 -20.04
N GLU A 249 16.54 7.17 -19.38
CA GLU A 249 15.86 5.93 -19.78
C GLU A 249 14.34 6.05 -19.62
N LEU A 250 13.87 6.67 -18.53
CA LEU A 250 12.45 6.97 -18.35
C LEU A 250 11.91 7.90 -19.46
N SER A 251 12.71 8.86 -19.92
CA SER A 251 12.35 9.74 -21.04
C SER A 251 12.23 8.97 -22.35
N GLU A 252 13.12 8.01 -22.61
CA GLU A 252 13.02 7.14 -23.78
C GLU A 252 11.79 6.22 -23.72
N VAL A 253 11.45 5.68 -22.55
CA VAL A 253 10.20 4.93 -22.36
C VAL A 253 8.98 5.81 -22.62
N ALA A 254 8.97 7.03 -22.07
CA ALA A 254 7.86 7.98 -22.21
C ALA A 254 7.58 8.38 -23.68
N LYS A 255 8.58 8.31 -24.57
CA LYS A 255 8.41 8.57 -26.01
C LYS A 255 7.74 7.41 -26.76
N LYS A 256 7.69 6.22 -26.18
CA LYS A 256 7.14 4.98 -26.80
C LYS A 256 5.71 4.68 -26.39
N VAL A 257 5.11 5.49 -25.51
CA VAL A 257 3.76 5.30 -24.97
C VAL A 257 2.99 6.62 -25.02
N ASP A 258 1.66 6.56 -24.98
CA ASP A 258 0.81 7.75 -24.96
C ASP A 258 0.80 8.40 -23.57
N TYR A 259 0.82 7.58 -22.52
CA TYR A 259 0.73 8.05 -21.13
C TYR A 259 1.67 7.31 -20.20
N VAL A 260 2.28 8.07 -19.29
CA VAL A 260 3.05 7.52 -18.17
C VAL A 260 2.22 7.64 -16.90
N LEU A 261 2.08 6.54 -16.17
CA LEU A 261 1.36 6.44 -14.90
C LEU A 261 2.37 6.43 -13.75
N GLY A 262 2.10 7.14 -12.66
CA GLY A 262 2.98 7.14 -11.50
C GLY A 262 2.47 7.96 -10.32
N GLY A 263 3.19 7.89 -9.20
CA GLY A 263 2.84 8.64 -8.00
C GLY A 263 3.14 10.14 -8.10
N ARG A 264 2.25 10.99 -7.57
CA ARG A 264 2.46 12.45 -7.46
C ARG A 264 3.77 12.84 -6.78
N ASN A 265 4.29 11.98 -5.89
CA ASN A 265 5.47 12.26 -5.08
C ASN A 265 6.77 12.37 -5.88
N THR A 266 6.77 12.14 -7.18
CA THR A 266 7.93 12.33 -8.07
C THR A 266 7.59 13.15 -9.32
N ALA A 267 6.35 13.63 -9.43
CA ALA A 267 5.84 14.30 -10.64
C ALA A 267 6.72 15.49 -11.06
N LEU A 268 7.16 16.31 -10.11
CA LEU A 268 8.00 17.48 -10.39
C LEU A 268 9.38 17.10 -10.97
N LEU A 269 10.00 16.03 -10.48
CA LEU A 269 11.28 15.55 -11.01
C LEU A 269 11.12 15.11 -12.47
N TYR A 270 10.04 14.40 -12.76
CA TYR A 270 9.77 13.90 -14.11
C TYR A 270 9.35 15.01 -15.07
N GLU A 271 8.57 15.99 -14.60
CA GLU A 271 8.23 17.19 -15.38
C GLU A 271 9.47 17.99 -15.79
N GLN A 272 10.48 18.11 -14.92
CA GLN A 272 11.77 18.73 -15.25
C GLN A 272 12.51 17.98 -16.38
N ALA A 273 12.34 16.66 -16.45
CA ALA A 273 12.86 15.81 -17.52
C ALA A 273 11.96 15.77 -18.77
N GLY A 274 10.88 16.57 -18.81
CA GLY A 274 9.92 16.61 -19.92
C GLY A 274 8.96 15.41 -19.96
N ILE A 275 8.88 14.64 -18.89
CA ILE A 275 8.03 13.45 -18.78
C ILE A 275 6.72 13.83 -18.09
N ARG A 276 5.60 13.71 -18.81
CA ARG A 276 4.27 13.93 -18.24
C ARG A 276 3.81 12.65 -17.54
N VAL A 277 3.72 12.69 -16.22
CA VAL A 277 3.21 11.58 -15.41
C VAL A 277 1.79 11.87 -14.94
N LEU A 278 0.86 10.98 -15.26
CA LEU A 278 -0.50 10.96 -14.74
C LEU A 278 -0.49 10.37 -13.33
N ASP A 279 -1.09 11.11 -12.40
CA ASP A 279 -1.08 10.77 -10.99
C ASP A 279 -2.00 9.58 -10.67
N THR A 280 -1.41 8.45 -10.30
CA THR A 280 -2.13 7.25 -9.84
C THR A 280 -2.22 7.14 -8.32
N SER A 281 -1.75 8.13 -7.57
CA SER A 281 -1.80 8.10 -6.10
C SER A 281 -3.23 8.06 -5.56
N ILE A 282 -4.21 8.56 -6.32
CA ILE A 282 -5.64 8.43 -6.00
C ILE A 282 -6.07 6.95 -6.02
N GLY A 283 -5.58 6.15 -6.98
CA GLY A 283 -5.89 4.72 -7.12
C GLY A 283 -5.05 3.78 -6.27
N THR A 284 -3.83 4.19 -5.89
CA THR A 284 -2.88 3.39 -5.09
C THR A 284 -3.42 3.06 -3.68
N TYR A 285 -4.53 3.69 -3.29
CA TYR A 285 -5.26 3.46 -2.06
C TYR A 285 -6.73 3.13 -2.29
N SER A 286 -7.08 2.47 -3.41
CA SER A 286 -8.42 1.90 -3.57
C SER A 286 -8.73 1.04 -2.34
N SER A 287 -9.61 1.55 -1.50
CA SER A 287 -10.04 0.90 -0.27
C SER A 287 -10.61 -0.48 -0.61
N PRO A 288 -10.27 -1.56 0.12
CA PRO A 288 -10.92 -2.85 -0.08
C PRO A 288 -12.37 -2.86 0.43
N PHE A 289 -12.85 -1.74 1.00
CA PHE A 289 -14.17 -1.65 1.58
C PHE A 289 -15.29 -1.44 0.55
N GLY A 290 -15.00 -1.36 -0.75
CA GLY A 290 -16.04 -1.21 -1.77
C GLY A 290 -15.52 -1.04 -3.19
N PHE A 291 -16.42 -1.22 -4.17
CA PHE A 291 -16.09 -1.18 -5.59
C PHE A 291 -15.98 0.24 -6.16
N GLY A 292 -16.71 1.21 -5.58
CA GLY A 292 -16.82 2.59 -6.09
C GLY A 292 -15.48 3.33 -6.20
N GLY A 293 -14.53 3.07 -5.29
CA GLY A 293 -13.20 3.67 -5.35
C GLY A 293 -12.40 3.28 -6.61
N LYS A 294 -12.69 2.12 -7.21
CA LYS A 294 -12.06 1.66 -8.46
C LYS A 294 -12.64 2.41 -9.66
N VAL A 295 -13.96 2.56 -9.71
CA VAL A 295 -14.64 3.38 -10.73
C VAL A 295 -14.15 4.82 -10.65
N GLU A 296 -14.00 5.36 -9.44
CA GLU A 296 -13.49 6.72 -9.25
C GLU A 296 -12.04 6.87 -9.73
N PHE A 297 -11.19 5.87 -9.51
CA PHE A 297 -9.84 5.86 -10.06
C PHE A 297 -9.87 5.96 -11.59
N ALA A 298 -10.65 5.12 -12.27
CA ALA A 298 -10.76 5.16 -13.74
C ALA A 298 -11.30 6.51 -14.23
N MET A 299 -12.34 7.05 -13.58
CA MET A 299 -12.89 8.36 -13.89
C MET A 299 -11.84 9.48 -13.73
N ASN A 300 -11.07 9.46 -12.64
CA ASN A 300 -10.05 10.47 -12.38
C ASN A 300 -8.86 10.33 -13.33
N LEU A 301 -8.46 9.12 -13.70
CA LEU A 301 -7.44 8.88 -14.72
C LEU A 301 -7.86 9.50 -16.06
N LEU A 302 -9.10 9.25 -16.51
CA LEU A 302 -9.63 9.84 -17.74
C LEU A 302 -9.66 11.37 -17.69
N ARG A 303 -10.01 11.96 -16.53
CA ARG A 303 -9.96 13.42 -16.33
C ARG A 303 -8.53 13.95 -16.46
N GLU A 304 -7.55 13.28 -15.86
CA GLU A 304 -6.15 13.68 -15.92
C GLU A 304 -5.55 13.52 -17.33
N MET A 305 -5.96 12.50 -18.10
CA MET A 305 -5.61 12.38 -19.51
C MET A 305 -6.08 13.60 -20.31
N ARG A 306 -7.33 14.05 -20.08
CA ARG A 306 -7.97 15.19 -20.77
C ARG A 306 -7.55 16.57 -20.27
N ARG A 307 -6.88 16.63 -19.12
CA ARG A 307 -6.57 17.90 -18.46
C ARG A 307 -5.43 18.62 -19.16
N ASP A 308 -5.70 19.85 -19.60
CA ASP A 308 -4.65 20.78 -20.01
C ASP A 308 -3.86 21.24 -18.79
N HIS A 309 -2.58 20.88 -18.75
CA HIS A 309 -1.69 21.26 -17.67
C HIS A 309 -1.06 22.62 -17.98
N ASN A 310 -1.23 23.56 -17.05
CA ASN A 310 -0.65 24.89 -17.18
C ASN A 310 0.87 24.79 -16.99
N LYS A 311 1.66 25.11 -18.03
CA LYS A 311 3.13 24.97 -18.07
C LYS A 311 3.90 25.96 -17.16
N ARG A 312 3.28 26.44 -16.08
CA ARG A 312 3.90 27.43 -15.19
C ARG A 312 4.91 26.73 -14.30
N ASN A 313 6.19 26.90 -14.64
CA ASN A 313 7.30 26.49 -13.79
C ASN A 313 7.23 27.22 -12.45
N THR A 314 6.93 26.49 -11.38
CA THR A 314 6.95 27.03 -10.01
C THR A 314 8.39 27.29 -9.58
N ILE A 315 8.59 28.02 -8.47
CA ILE A 315 9.94 28.19 -7.91
C ILE A 315 10.53 26.82 -7.51
N VAL A 316 9.67 25.93 -7.01
CA VAL A 316 10.04 24.57 -6.57
C VAL A 316 10.57 23.74 -7.74
N SER A 317 10.00 23.90 -8.94
CA SER A 317 10.47 23.20 -10.15
C SER A 317 11.79 23.73 -10.71
N ARG A 318 12.45 24.71 -10.06
CA ARG A 318 13.78 25.21 -10.45
C ARG A 318 14.91 24.65 -9.59
N LEU A 319 14.57 23.89 -8.54
CA LEU A 319 15.56 23.28 -7.66
C LEU A 319 16.19 22.05 -8.33
N ASN A 320 17.48 21.83 -8.08
CA ASN A 320 18.20 20.67 -8.57
C ASN A 320 17.98 19.50 -7.61
N TYR A 321 17.10 18.58 -7.97
CA TYR A 321 16.76 17.42 -7.15
C TYR A 321 17.65 16.22 -7.45
N ASP A 322 17.87 15.39 -6.45
CA ASP A 322 18.51 14.09 -6.62
C ASP A 322 17.51 13.09 -7.24
N GLU A 323 17.94 12.38 -8.28
CA GLU A 323 17.09 11.43 -9.01
C GLU A 323 16.66 10.24 -8.15
N THR A 324 17.53 9.77 -7.25
CA THR A 324 17.28 8.59 -6.42
C THR A 324 16.55 8.97 -5.13
N TYR A 325 16.82 10.16 -4.61
CA TYR A 325 16.46 10.58 -3.26
C TYR A 325 15.48 11.76 -3.23
N TYR A 326 14.78 12.04 -4.32
CA TYR A 326 13.69 13.02 -4.36
C TYR A 326 12.74 12.92 -3.14
N PRO A 327 12.34 14.04 -2.51
CA PRO A 327 12.57 15.44 -2.92
C PRO A 327 13.87 16.07 -2.40
N MET A 328 14.90 15.28 -2.07
CA MET A 328 16.18 15.86 -1.65
C MET A 328 16.88 16.59 -2.79
N LEU A 329 17.60 17.66 -2.45
CA LEU A 329 18.42 18.38 -3.40
C LEU A 329 19.67 17.56 -3.74
N ALA A 330 20.12 17.66 -4.98
CA ALA A 330 21.37 17.08 -5.46
C ALA A 330 22.57 17.94 -5.02
N ASP A 331 22.70 18.12 -3.71
CA ASP A 331 23.83 18.81 -3.08
C ASP A 331 24.50 17.91 -2.03
N SER A 332 25.80 18.10 -1.83
CA SER A 332 26.62 17.26 -0.96
C SER A 332 26.18 17.30 0.50
N THR A 333 25.62 18.41 0.98
CA THR A 333 25.19 18.56 2.38
C THR A 333 23.92 17.74 2.63
N SER A 334 22.95 17.87 1.74
CA SER A 334 21.71 17.08 1.78
C SER A 334 22.01 15.59 1.73
N LEU A 335 22.85 15.15 0.80
CA LEU A 335 23.20 13.74 0.63
C LEU A 335 23.99 13.17 1.82
N ALA A 336 24.97 13.92 2.35
CA ALA A 336 25.72 13.50 3.54
C ALA A 336 24.83 13.39 4.79
N ALA A 337 23.90 14.33 4.98
CA ALA A 337 22.94 14.27 6.08
C ALA A 337 22.04 13.02 5.94
N ARG A 338 21.57 12.71 4.72
CA ARG A 338 20.78 11.51 4.45
C ARG A 338 21.56 10.24 4.77
N GLU A 339 22.79 10.13 4.28
CA GLU A 339 23.65 8.96 4.51
C GLU A 339 23.85 8.72 6.00
N MET A 340 24.14 9.79 6.76
CA MET A 340 24.27 9.72 8.22
C MET A 340 22.98 9.20 8.88
N TRP A 341 21.81 9.77 8.52
CA TRP A 341 20.53 9.35 9.09
C TRP A 341 20.17 7.91 8.75
N SER A 342 20.34 7.51 7.48
CA SER A 342 20.11 6.14 7.02
C SER A 342 21.03 5.18 7.77
N GLY A 343 22.34 5.48 7.88
CA GLY A 343 23.29 4.68 8.64
C GLY A 343 22.90 4.52 10.11
N MET A 344 22.52 5.61 10.77
CA MET A 344 22.04 5.57 12.17
C MET A 344 20.80 4.69 12.35
N TRP A 345 19.83 4.79 11.44
CA TRP A 345 18.63 3.97 11.47
C TRP A 345 18.92 2.50 11.16
N SER A 346 19.83 2.25 10.23
CA SER A 346 20.25 0.91 9.84
C SER A 346 20.95 0.16 10.96
N MET A 347 21.77 0.86 11.77
CA MET A 347 22.46 0.28 12.92
C MET A 347 21.53 -0.15 14.06
N ARG A 348 20.32 0.43 14.18
CA ARG A 348 19.33 0.01 15.19
C ARG A 348 18.72 -1.37 14.95
N GLY A 349 18.86 -1.92 13.74
CA GLY A 349 18.39 -3.26 13.38
C GLY A 349 19.40 -4.39 13.58
N GLY A 350 20.62 -4.10 14.06
CA GLY A 350 21.70 -5.08 14.25
C GLY A 350 21.67 -5.83 15.60
N GLY A 351 20.68 -5.58 16.45
CA GLY A 351 20.42 -6.38 17.64
C GLY A 351 19.19 -7.26 17.40
N ASP A 352 19.38 -8.57 17.49
CA ASP A 352 18.36 -9.63 17.41
C ASP A 352 18.01 -10.08 15.98
N GLY A 353 18.82 -11.00 15.47
CA GLY A 353 18.58 -11.71 14.22
C GLY A 353 19.59 -12.82 13.97
N ASP A 354 19.90 -13.62 15.00
CA ASP A 354 20.58 -14.92 14.85
C ASP A 354 19.58 -16.00 15.28
N ASP A 355 18.56 -16.22 14.46
CA ASP A 355 17.68 -17.39 14.56
C ASP A 355 18.43 -18.55 13.90
N GLY A 356 18.90 -19.45 14.76
CA GLY A 356 19.86 -20.49 14.43
C GLY A 356 19.35 -21.57 13.49
N ASP A 357 20.33 -22.17 12.81
CA ASP A 357 20.36 -23.58 12.51
C ASP A 357 21.83 -24.01 12.30
N GLY A 358 22.29 -25.01 13.08
CA GLY A 358 23.46 -25.84 12.72
C GLY A 358 24.71 -25.78 13.60
N GLY A 359 24.76 -26.64 14.63
CA GLY A 359 25.86 -27.61 14.83
C GLY A 359 27.27 -27.13 15.24
N TYR A 360 27.61 -27.34 16.52
CA TYR A 360 28.92 -27.71 17.10
C TYR A 360 30.24 -27.23 16.45
N GLY A 361 31.00 -26.43 17.22
CA GLY A 361 32.45 -26.59 17.33
C GLY A 361 33.30 -25.31 17.31
N GLY A 362 34.04 -25.05 18.40
CA GLY A 362 35.37 -24.42 18.33
C GLY A 362 35.48 -22.91 18.57
N GLU A 363 36.06 -22.57 19.73
CA GLU A 363 36.84 -21.39 20.12
C GLU A 363 37.10 -20.25 19.09
N GLY A 364 36.98 -18.99 19.55
CA GLY A 364 37.65 -17.86 18.89
C GLY A 364 37.08 -16.48 19.20
N VAL A 365 37.44 -15.91 20.36
CA VAL A 365 37.19 -14.49 20.68
C VAL A 365 38.05 -13.61 19.76
N GLY A 366 37.42 -12.89 18.82
CA GLY A 366 38.10 -11.97 17.91
C GLY A 366 37.64 -10.52 18.08
N ARG A 367 38.26 -9.78 19.00
CA ARG A 367 38.20 -8.30 19.05
C ARG A 367 38.80 -7.73 17.76
N ARG A 368 38.04 -6.97 16.96
CA ARG A 368 38.62 -6.14 15.89
C ARG A 368 38.94 -4.74 16.40
N HIS A 369 40.24 -4.46 16.50
CA HIS A 369 40.81 -3.12 16.68
C HIS A 369 40.44 -2.21 15.49
N ARG A 370 40.00 -0.98 15.78
CA ARG A 370 40.05 0.14 14.83
C ARG A 370 41.46 0.70 14.86
N GLN A 371 42.16 0.67 13.73
CA GLN A 371 43.27 1.58 13.48
C GLN A 371 42.73 2.76 12.68
N TRP A 372 42.74 3.93 13.33
CA TRP A 372 42.73 5.21 12.64
C TRP A 372 44.12 5.42 12.06
N GLN A 373 44.22 5.72 10.77
CA GLN A 373 45.41 6.34 10.21
C GLN A 373 45.08 7.79 9.87
N GLU A 374 45.73 8.69 10.60
CA GLU A 374 45.96 10.06 10.21
C GLU A 374 47.05 10.09 9.14
N SER A 375 46.79 10.77 8.02
CA SER A 375 47.70 11.54 7.17
C SER A 375 46.90 12.20 6.06
#